data_AF-A0A8J7JIQ4-F1
#
_entry.id   AF-A0A8J7JIQ4-F1
#
_cell.length_a   1.000
_cell.length_b   1.000
_cell.length_c   1.000
_cell.angle_alpha   90.00
_cell.angle_beta   90.00
_cell.angle_gamma   90.00
#
_symmetry.space_group_name_H-M   'P 1'
#
loop_
_entity.id
_entity.type
_entity.pdbx_description
1 polymer ?
#
loop_
_entity_poly.entity_id
_entity_poly.type
_entity_poly.pdbx_seq_one_letter_code
_entity_poly.pdbx_strand_id
1 'polypeptide(L)'
;MSKPRLGTQRYRFRPFEDEAHLECLCRLNLRGRNVGAYLLKHQRQYSLVFGFRSRGIHTQLQPGQAEPTLKRLEDGLKGFRPGDRLRIHWRSFADDKERQQSLETLIQTTTTLESQFLLLAQQRATRDLTTEKQRQPKQLYLFATYPLGSGQEQSADHVEKLLAWVVAQYDTFKGLKEQNQQQSYVQLLTQGFTDGYLHWEQQLNARMGLQVTPMGTEDLWQYLWAQFNTTTDPPIPQYLELSDADGDAKLSELIHDPLHATSRLIRGENGQPSHPKADRQWVQVKGKFVGAVVLESKPAGFTTPEHQLYYLWQALAQFPDCECVCELAAADRMMTRVTLQRLTKQSVTATFRANLLRDVDVASQMRMKQGVEAQKRIYEGALPIWVSGLVLLHRDTPESLAVLDRAQRGPEGVSIYLSTDGSGGVPVEALKTVLGSGGLVAAAFDADVAGEVMAWRVAQQLPGIERLTPNQGKDWNEVLVNPEGGGNGWHQSRPELSKLWQWYGAAVTLGRSERYLSRITEVARELVKGNGLSSNAKEAMTKDIDHNLKAGESNVHSNLTRERCRSGHYEIDS
;
A
#
# COMPACT_ATOMS: atom_id res chain seq x y z
N MET A 1 23.91 12.22 -47.58
CA MET A 1 23.88 12.14 -46.11
C MET A 1 22.56 12.71 -45.61
N SER A 2 21.58 11.84 -45.34
CA SER A 2 20.26 12.21 -44.82
C SER A 2 20.35 12.40 -43.31
N LYS A 3 19.93 13.58 -42.82
CA LYS A 3 19.77 13.82 -41.37
C LYS A 3 18.72 12.84 -40.83
N PRO A 4 18.97 12.16 -39.69
CA PRO A 4 17.96 11.33 -39.07
C PRO A 4 16.83 12.23 -38.57
N ARG A 5 15.60 11.95 -39.02
CA ARG A 5 14.39 12.56 -38.45
C ARG A 5 14.26 12.03 -37.02
N LEU A 6 14.53 12.88 -36.03
CA LEU A 6 14.08 12.64 -34.66
C LEU A 6 12.56 12.41 -34.72
N GLY A 7 12.13 11.20 -34.39
CA GLY A 7 10.71 10.88 -34.26
C GLY A 7 10.09 11.87 -33.27
N THR A 8 9.08 12.59 -33.73
CA THR A 8 8.32 13.52 -32.90
C THR A 8 7.61 12.72 -31.82
N GLN A 9 8.20 12.62 -30.63
CA GLN A 9 7.48 12.12 -29.46
C GLN A 9 6.31 13.07 -29.21
N ARG A 10 5.10 12.60 -29.51
CA ARG A 10 3.87 13.32 -29.20
C ARG A 10 3.62 13.19 -27.71
N TYR A 11 3.94 14.23 -26.95
CA TYR A 11 3.51 14.34 -25.55
C TYR A 11 2.04 14.74 -25.52
N ARG A 12 1.22 13.98 -24.78
CA ARG A 12 -0.16 14.35 -24.46
C ARG A 12 -0.16 15.00 -23.09
N PHE A 13 -0.25 16.32 -23.06
CA PHE A 13 -0.43 17.06 -21.83
C PHE A 13 -1.91 17.03 -21.43
N ARG A 14 -2.17 16.83 -20.13
CA ARG A 14 -3.49 17.07 -19.52
C ARG A 14 -3.31 18.18 -18.49
N PRO A 15 -4.11 19.26 -18.55
CA PRO A 15 -4.15 20.27 -17.49
C PRO A 15 -4.47 19.60 -16.15
N PHE A 16 -3.85 20.09 -15.08
CA PHE A 16 -4.15 19.60 -13.73
C PHE A 16 -5.56 20.04 -13.28
N GLU A 17 -6.00 21.19 -13.78
CA GLU A 17 -7.30 21.79 -13.55
C GLU A 17 -8.45 20.84 -13.96
N ASP A 18 -8.26 20.04 -15.00
CA ASP A 18 -9.25 19.07 -15.47
C ASP A 18 -9.46 17.91 -14.47
N GLU A 19 -8.50 17.68 -13.57
CA GLU A 19 -8.56 16.66 -12.51
C GLU A 19 -9.02 17.26 -11.16
N ALA A 20 -9.27 18.58 -11.10
CA ALA A 20 -9.71 19.29 -9.92
C ALA A 20 -11.23 19.55 -9.94
N HIS A 21 -11.96 18.93 -9.03
CA HIS A 21 -13.43 19.03 -8.95
C HIS A 21 -13.94 20.13 -8.02
N LEU A 22 -13.06 20.97 -7.46
CA LEU A 22 -13.46 22.02 -6.53
C LEU A 22 -14.20 23.11 -7.28
N GLU A 23 -15.45 23.38 -6.89
CA GLU A 23 -16.26 24.48 -7.43
C GLU A 23 -16.10 25.74 -6.58
N CYS A 24 -16.30 25.61 -5.26
CA CYS A 24 -16.05 26.68 -4.32
C CYS A 24 -15.94 26.13 -2.89
N LEU A 25 -15.49 26.97 -1.97
CA LEU A 25 -15.63 26.71 -0.55
C LEU A 25 -16.99 27.25 -0.07
N CYS A 26 -17.55 26.61 0.94
CA CYS A 26 -18.76 27.06 1.62
C CYS A 26 -18.44 27.33 3.09
N ARG A 27 -19.01 28.43 3.61
CA ARG A 27 -19.07 28.79 5.02
C ARG A 27 -20.51 28.64 5.48
N LEU A 28 -20.73 27.71 6.41
CA LEU A 28 -22.04 27.42 6.97
C LEU A 28 -22.06 27.92 8.42
N ASN A 29 -22.66 29.09 8.61
CA ASN A 29 -22.89 29.73 9.89
C ASN A 29 -24.33 29.48 10.33
N LEU A 30 -24.62 28.23 10.67
CA LEU A 30 -25.97 27.77 11.00
C LEU A 30 -26.03 27.25 12.44
N ARG A 31 -27.12 27.58 13.15
CA ARG A 31 -27.39 27.12 14.53
C ARG A 31 -26.23 27.43 15.49
N GLY A 32 -25.60 28.59 15.33
CA GLY A 32 -24.45 29.03 16.12
C GLY A 32 -23.16 28.23 15.89
N ARG A 33 -23.07 27.47 14.79
CA ARG A 33 -21.87 26.71 14.41
C ARG A 33 -21.24 27.31 13.17
N ASN A 34 -19.91 27.35 13.13
CA ASN A 34 -19.12 27.72 11.96
C ASN A 34 -18.50 26.47 11.36
N VAL A 35 -18.98 26.06 10.18
CA VAL A 35 -18.57 24.85 9.49
C VAL A 35 -18.14 25.17 8.07
N GLY A 36 -16.93 24.75 7.71
CA GLY A 36 -16.45 24.79 6.34
C GLY A 36 -16.84 23.54 5.55
N ALA A 37 -17.11 23.69 4.26
CA ALA A 37 -17.24 22.58 3.33
C ALA A 37 -16.60 22.91 1.97
N TYR A 38 -16.15 21.88 1.24
CA TYR A 38 -15.91 21.99 -0.19
C TYR A 38 -17.17 21.64 -0.95
N LEU A 39 -17.60 22.50 -1.88
CA LEU A 39 -18.55 22.12 -2.91
C LEU A 39 -17.76 21.55 -4.09
N LEU A 40 -17.94 20.27 -4.37
CA LEU A 40 -17.30 19.58 -5.48
C LEU A 40 -18.32 19.29 -6.59
N LYS A 41 -17.89 19.47 -7.84
CA LYS A 41 -18.64 19.11 -9.04
C LYS A 41 -17.83 18.15 -9.88
N HIS A 42 -18.33 16.92 -10.00
CA HIS A 42 -17.78 15.94 -10.92
C HIS A 42 -18.85 15.59 -11.95
N GLN A 43 -18.60 15.97 -13.20
CA GLN A 43 -19.57 15.86 -14.30
C GLN A 43 -20.87 16.62 -13.97
N ARG A 44 -21.98 15.90 -13.70
CA ARG A 44 -23.29 16.47 -13.33
C ARG A 44 -23.67 16.22 -11.88
N GLN A 45 -22.76 15.69 -11.07
CA GLN A 45 -23.00 15.36 -9.67
C GLN A 45 -22.29 16.35 -8.77
N TYR A 46 -23.03 16.89 -7.81
CA TYR A 46 -22.49 17.74 -6.75
C TYR A 46 -22.31 16.95 -5.47
N SER A 47 -21.32 17.32 -4.68
CA SER A 47 -21.14 16.78 -3.33
C SER A 47 -20.56 17.83 -2.40
N LEU A 48 -20.92 17.75 -1.13
CA LEU A 48 -20.32 18.53 -0.07
C LEU A 48 -19.30 17.67 0.66
N VAL A 49 -18.11 18.21 0.90
CA VAL A 49 -17.07 17.54 1.68
C VAL A 49 -16.76 18.36 2.91
N PHE A 50 -17.11 17.84 4.08
CA PHE A 50 -16.88 18.47 5.38
C PHE A 50 -15.53 18.03 5.95
N GLY A 51 -14.73 18.98 6.40
CA GLY A 51 -13.45 18.70 7.05
C GLY A 51 -13.57 18.65 8.57
N PHE A 52 -12.86 17.70 9.18
CA PHE A 52 -12.71 17.60 10.62
C PHE A 52 -11.25 17.36 10.98
N ARG A 53 -10.82 17.90 12.12
CA ARG A 53 -9.56 17.53 12.78
C ARG A 53 -9.85 16.53 13.89
N SER A 54 -8.97 15.56 14.08
CA SER A 54 -9.07 14.58 15.16
C SER A 54 -7.72 14.43 15.85
N ARG A 55 -7.75 14.13 17.15
CA ARG A 55 -6.57 13.69 17.89
C ARG A 55 -6.23 12.22 17.67
N GLY A 56 -7.13 11.48 17.01
CA GLY A 56 -7.03 10.05 16.80
C GLY A 56 -7.17 9.26 18.10
N ILE A 57 -6.75 8.00 18.04
CA ILE A 57 -6.71 7.09 19.18
C ILE A 57 -5.29 7.14 19.75
N HIS A 58 -5.18 7.38 21.06
CA HIS A 58 -3.88 7.46 21.71
C HIS A 58 -3.14 6.11 21.66
N THR A 59 -1.82 6.13 21.48
CA THR A 59 -1.01 4.92 21.32
C THR A 59 -0.73 4.17 22.62
N GLN A 60 -1.08 4.76 23.76
CA GLN A 60 -0.98 4.15 25.09
C GLN A 60 -2.39 3.84 25.61
N LEU A 61 -3.04 2.86 25.00
CA LEU A 61 -4.30 2.32 25.50
C LEU A 61 -4.05 1.50 26.76
N GLN A 62 -4.94 1.63 27.76
CA GLN A 62 -4.91 0.75 28.92
C GLN A 62 -5.26 -0.70 28.50
N PRO A 63 -4.76 -1.72 29.22
CA PRO A 63 -5.11 -3.10 28.95
C PRO A 63 -6.63 -3.29 28.87
N GLY A 64 -7.12 -3.97 27.83
CA GLY A 64 -8.55 -4.20 27.59
C GLY A 64 -9.31 -3.05 26.93
N GLN A 65 -8.70 -1.90 26.65
CA GLN A 65 -9.35 -0.80 25.91
C GLN A 65 -9.31 -0.98 24.38
N ALA A 66 -8.43 -1.83 23.86
CA ALA A 66 -8.26 -2.05 22.43
C ALA A 66 -9.53 -2.64 21.78
N GLU A 67 -10.09 -3.69 22.37
CA GLU A 67 -11.29 -4.36 21.85
C GLU A 67 -12.54 -3.45 21.85
N PRO A 68 -12.91 -2.74 22.93
CA PRO A 68 -13.99 -1.75 22.89
C PRO A 68 -13.77 -0.65 21.85
N THR A 69 -12.51 -0.26 21.63
CA THR A 69 -12.16 0.76 20.63
C THR A 69 -12.38 0.24 19.22
N LEU A 70 -11.90 -0.96 18.89
CA LEU A 70 -12.18 -1.60 17.61
C LEU A 70 -13.68 -1.77 17.38
N LYS A 71 -14.42 -2.24 18.38
CA LYS A 71 -15.87 -2.42 18.29
C LYS A 71 -16.59 -1.11 17.99
N ARG A 72 -16.21 0.00 18.64
CA ARG A 72 -16.75 1.34 18.33
C ARG A 72 -16.46 1.77 16.89
N LEU A 73 -15.25 1.54 16.39
CA LEU A 73 -14.92 1.82 15.00
C LEU A 73 -15.77 0.99 14.04
N GLU A 74 -15.90 -0.32 14.28
CA GLU A 74 -16.72 -1.22 13.47
C GLU A 74 -18.20 -0.85 13.49
N ASP A 75 -18.77 -0.54 14.66
CA ASP A 75 -20.15 -0.08 14.79
C ASP A 75 -20.35 1.29 14.14
N GLY A 76 -19.31 2.13 14.14
CA GLY A 76 -19.25 3.36 13.37
C GLY A 76 -19.27 3.12 11.86
N LEU A 77 -18.58 2.10 11.36
CA LEU A 77 -18.58 1.78 9.93
C LEU A 77 -19.96 1.32 9.43
N LYS A 78 -20.76 0.66 10.28
CA LYS A 78 -22.14 0.27 9.96
C LYS A 78 -23.10 1.45 9.74
N GLY A 79 -22.71 2.65 10.19
CA GLY A 79 -23.54 3.86 10.08
C GLY A 79 -23.50 4.55 8.72
N PHE A 80 -22.64 4.12 7.80
CA PHE A 80 -22.49 4.77 6.49
C PHE A 80 -23.74 4.57 5.63
N ARG A 81 -24.14 5.60 4.90
CA ARG A 81 -25.24 5.60 3.94
C ARG A 81 -24.70 5.32 2.53
N PRO A 82 -25.55 4.88 1.58
CA PRO A 82 -25.14 4.77 0.18
C PRO A 82 -24.57 6.10 -0.34
N GLY A 83 -23.39 6.03 -0.96
CA GLY A 83 -22.70 7.21 -1.49
C GLY A 83 -21.82 7.97 -0.49
N ASP A 84 -21.93 7.69 0.81
CA ASP A 84 -21.04 8.23 1.82
C ASP A 84 -19.60 7.79 1.57
N ARG A 85 -18.68 8.75 1.72
CA ARG A 85 -17.24 8.50 1.72
C ARG A 85 -16.58 9.21 2.88
N LEU A 86 -15.63 8.53 3.51
CA LEU A 86 -14.77 9.10 4.54
C LEU A 86 -13.33 8.96 4.09
N ARG A 87 -12.68 10.08 3.82
CA ARG A 87 -11.23 10.13 3.61
C ARG A 87 -10.53 10.51 4.90
N ILE A 88 -9.65 9.64 5.33
CA ILE A 88 -8.78 9.79 6.49
C ILE A 88 -7.40 10.18 5.95
N HIS A 89 -6.91 11.35 6.32
CA HIS A 89 -5.58 11.81 5.95
C HIS A 89 -4.75 12.04 7.21
N TRP A 90 -3.79 11.15 7.42
CA TRP A 90 -2.80 11.22 8.48
C TRP A 90 -1.50 11.82 7.94
N ARG A 91 -0.92 12.78 8.64
CA ARG A 91 0.33 13.47 8.26
C ARG A 91 1.33 13.39 9.41
N SER A 92 2.59 13.08 9.09
CA SER A 92 3.71 13.00 10.03
C SER A 92 4.95 13.61 9.37
N PHE A 93 5.17 14.89 9.63
CA PHE A 93 6.29 15.65 9.08
C PHE A 93 7.16 16.19 10.20
N ALA A 94 8.47 16.24 9.97
CA ALA A 94 9.40 16.94 10.84
C ALA A 94 9.22 18.46 10.66
N ASP A 95 8.25 19.03 11.37
CA ASP A 95 7.98 20.47 11.41
C ASP A 95 7.77 20.92 12.87
N ASP A 96 8.43 22.01 13.24
CA ASP A 96 8.34 22.62 14.56
C ASP A 96 7.91 24.09 14.53
N LYS A 97 7.61 24.69 13.37
CA LYS A 97 7.29 26.13 13.23
C LYS A 97 6.25 26.61 14.25
N GLU A 98 5.11 25.93 14.34
CA GLU A 98 4.03 26.28 15.27
C GLU A 98 4.49 26.15 16.74
N ARG A 99 5.27 25.10 17.06
CA ARG A 99 5.78 24.90 18.41
C ARG A 99 6.83 25.94 18.78
N GLN A 100 7.68 26.34 17.83
CA GLN A 100 8.68 27.39 18.02
C GLN A 100 8.00 28.73 18.32
N GLN A 101 6.96 29.10 17.57
CA GLN A 101 6.16 30.32 17.80
C GLN A 101 5.43 30.30 19.16
N SER A 102 4.87 29.15 19.54
CA SER A 102 4.25 28.95 20.85
C SER A 102 5.25 29.13 21.98
N LEU A 103 6.44 28.53 21.87
CA LEU A 103 7.50 28.66 22.88
C LEU A 103 8.04 30.07 22.95
N GLU A 104 8.20 30.76 21.81
CA GLU A 104 8.63 32.15 21.76
C GLU A 104 7.64 33.08 22.47
N THR A 105 6.34 32.92 22.21
CA THR A 105 5.28 33.64 22.94
C THR A 105 5.34 33.36 24.45
N LEU A 106 5.55 32.10 24.85
CA LEU A 106 5.67 31.74 26.27
C LEU A 106 6.92 32.37 26.92
N ILE A 107 8.05 32.39 26.22
CA ILE A 107 9.29 33.02 26.70
C ILE A 107 9.07 34.53 26.91
N GLN A 108 8.42 35.20 25.95
CA GLN A 108 8.15 36.64 26.02
C GLN A 108 7.15 37.03 27.11
N THR A 109 6.21 36.14 27.45
CA THR A 109 5.17 36.40 28.46
C THR A 109 5.56 35.96 29.87
N THR A 110 6.57 35.09 30.00
CA THR A 110 7.06 34.60 31.29
C THR A 110 7.96 35.65 31.95
N THR A 111 7.74 35.94 33.24
CA THR A 111 8.47 36.99 33.96
C THR A 111 9.69 36.50 34.75
N THR A 112 9.75 35.20 35.08
CA THR A 112 10.85 34.62 35.87
C THR A 112 11.96 34.07 34.98
N LEU A 113 13.21 34.36 35.34
CA LEU A 113 14.39 33.98 34.56
C LEU A 113 14.56 32.46 34.48
N GLU A 114 14.26 31.74 35.55
CA GLU A 114 14.39 30.29 35.64
C GLU A 114 13.43 29.58 34.66
N SER A 115 12.18 30.05 34.60
CA SER A 115 11.18 29.52 33.67
C SER A 115 11.52 29.88 32.22
N GLN A 116 12.00 31.11 31.96
CA GLN A 116 12.50 31.48 30.63
C GLN A 116 13.67 30.58 30.19
N PHE A 117 14.60 30.27 31.09
CA PHE A 117 15.73 29.38 30.80
C PHE A 117 15.25 27.96 30.43
N LEU A 118 14.30 27.40 31.18
CA LEU A 118 13.70 26.10 30.86
C LEU A 118 12.98 26.10 29.50
N LEU A 119 12.25 27.18 29.18
CA LEU A 119 11.56 27.33 27.89
C LEU A 119 12.54 27.46 26.72
N LEU A 120 13.65 28.20 26.89
CA LEU A 120 14.72 28.29 25.89
C LEU A 120 15.39 26.94 25.65
N ALA A 121 15.67 26.19 26.72
CA ALA A 121 16.19 24.83 26.62
C ALA A 121 15.21 23.91 25.86
N GLN A 122 13.91 24.00 26.16
CA GLN A 122 12.87 23.25 25.45
C GLN A 122 12.76 23.66 23.97
N GLN A 123 12.88 24.95 23.67
CA GLN A 123 12.85 25.48 22.29
C GLN A 123 14.00 24.93 21.45
N ARG A 124 15.21 24.91 22.01
CA ARG A 124 16.38 24.30 21.39
C ARG A 124 16.22 22.80 21.21
N ALA A 125 15.86 22.07 22.27
CA ALA A 125 15.67 20.62 22.21
C ALA A 125 14.60 20.22 21.19
N THR A 126 13.51 20.99 21.08
CA THR A 126 12.47 20.76 20.06
C THR A 126 13.05 20.91 18.65
N ARG A 127 13.87 21.93 18.40
CA ARG A 127 14.50 22.19 17.10
C ARG A 127 15.48 21.08 16.74
N ASP A 128 16.31 20.66 17.69
CA ASP A 128 17.31 19.61 17.49
C ASP A 128 16.62 18.28 17.12
N LEU A 129 15.62 17.86 17.91
CA LEU A 129 14.85 16.64 17.66
C LEU A 129 14.07 16.66 16.33
N THR A 130 13.56 17.82 15.92
CA THR A 130 12.89 17.98 14.62
C THR A 130 13.89 17.96 13.47
N THR A 131 15.06 18.57 13.62
CA THR A 131 16.15 18.53 12.62
C THR A 131 16.66 17.11 12.41
N GLU A 132 16.77 16.33 13.48
CA GLU A 132 17.11 14.89 13.46
C GLU A 132 15.95 14.00 13.00
N LYS A 133 14.79 14.57 12.65
CA LYS A 133 13.56 13.87 12.26
C LYS A 133 13.01 12.88 13.30
N GLN A 134 13.45 12.98 14.56
CA GLN A 134 12.95 12.17 15.67
C GLN A 134 11.61 12.69 16.19
N ARG A 135 11.42 14.02 16.19
CA ARG A 135 10.16 14.65 16.53
C ARG A 135 9.35 14.97 15.28
N GLN A 136 8.24 14.26 15.11
CA GLN A 136 7.28 14.46 14.02
C GLN A 136 5.87 14.59 14.58
N PRO A 137 5.32 15.82 14.69
CA PRO A 137 3.92 15.98 15.07
C PRO A 137 3.00 15.24 14.09
N LYS A 138 2.01 14.55 14.66
CA LYS A 138 1.04 13.77 13.90
C LYS A 138 -0.27 14.56 13.83
N GLN A 139 -0.77 14.74 12.62
CA GLN A 139 -2.04 15.41 12.37
C GLN A 139 -2.99 14.43 11.69
N LEU A 140 -4.26 14.46 12.09
CA LEU A 140 -5.29 13.60 11.52
C LEU A 140 -6.45 14.48 11.03
N TYR A 141 -6.67 14.43 9.72
CA TYR A 141 -7.77 15.11 9.05
C TYR A 141 -8.76 14.06 8.54
N LEU A 142 -10.04 14.36 8.68
CA LEU A 142 -11.13 13.52 8.21
C LEU A 142 -11.97 14.36 7.26
N PHE A 143 -12.20 13.86 6.05
CA PHE A 143 -13.03 14.50 5.04
C PHE A 143 -14.22 13.62 4.76
N ALA A 144 -15.39 14.09 5.16
CA ALA A 144 -16.63 13.35 5.06
C ALA A 144 -17.46 13.88 3.90
N THR A 145 -17.71 13.03 2.91
CA THR A 145 -18.45 13.37 1.71
C THR A 145 -19.93 13.08 1.90
N TYR A 146 -20.75 14.06 1.56
CA TYR A 146 -22.20 13.94 1.42
C TYR A 146 -22.57 14.19 -0.06
N PRO A 147 -23.02 13.17 -0.79
CA PRO A 147 -23.44 13.33 -2.18
C PRO A 147 -24.80 14.04 -2.25
N LEU A 148 -24.91 15.06 -3.09
CA LEU A 148 -26.15 15.79 -3.29
C LEU A 148 -26.96 15.06 -4.38
N GLY A 149 -28.19 14.63 -4.05
CA GLY A 149 -29.11 14.01 -5.02
C GLY A 149 -29.03 12.48 -5.18
N SER A 150 -28.55 11.72 -4.19
CA SER A 150 -28.52 10.24 -4.28
C SER A 150 -29.06 9.53 -3.04
N GLY A 151 -30.33 9.78 -2.70
CA GLY A 151 -31.02 9.03 -1.64
C GLY A 151 -32.54 9.28 -1.54
N GLN A 152 -33.31 8.20 -1.71
CA GLN A 152 -34.78 8.04 -1.62
C GLN A 152 -35.65 8.64 -2.75
N GLU A 153 -36.37 7.72 -3.42
CA GLU A 153 -37.23 7.89 -4.61
C GLU A 153 -38.36 8.94 -4.49
N GLN A 154 -38.67 9.44 -3.29
CA GLN A 154 -39.69 10.49 -3.11
C GLN A 154 -39.11 11.90 -2.93
N SER A 155 -37.84 12.05 -2.53
CA SER A 155 -37.16 13.36 -2.42
C SER A 155 -36.18 13.64 -3.57
N ALA A 156 -35.70 12.57 -4.23
CA ALA A 156 -34.87 12.63 -5.41
C ALA A 156 -35.50 13.45 -6.53
N ASP A 157 -36.83 13.39 -6.68
CA ASP A 157 -37.54 14.04 -7.78
C ASP A 157 -37.52 15.58 -7.67
N HIS A 158 -37.38 16.14 -6.47
CA HIS A 158 -37.27 17.59 -6.24
C HIS A 158 -35.82 18.05 -6.35
N VAL A 159 -34.89 17.30 -5.78
CA VAL A 159 -33.44 17.61 -5.82
C VAL A 159 -32.87 17.42 -7.21
N GLU A 160 -33.32 16.41 -7.97
CA GLU A 160 -32.89 16.14 -9.34
C GLU A 160 -33.45 17.18 -10.32
N LYS A 161 -34.69 17.65 -10.14
CA LYS A 161 -35.24 18.81 -10.87
C LYS A 161 -34.48 20.10 -10.56
N LEU A 162 -34.10 20.31 -9.30
CA LEU A 162 -33.36 21.47 -8.84
C LEU A 162 -31.90 21.46 -9.33
N LEU A 163 -31.23 20.30 -9.30
CA LEU A 163 -29.88 20.10 -9.85
C LEU A 163 -29.86 20.18 -11.38
N ALA A 164 -30.85 19.61 -12.07
CA ALA A 164 -30.97 19.70 -13.53
C ALA A 164 -31.14 21.15 -14.01
N TRP A 165 -31.87 21.97 -13.25
CA TRP A 165 -32.01 23.40 -13.53
C TRP A 165 -30.73 24.20 -13.22
N VAL A 166 -30.05 23.92 -12.11
CA VAL A 166 -28.75 24.53 -11.76
C VAL A 166 -27.67 24.23 -12.81
N VAL A 167 -27.65 23.01 -13.36
CA VAL A 167 -26.71 22.60 -14.42
C VAL A 167 -27.00 23.32 -15.75
N ALA A 168 -28.25 23.66 -16.04
CA ALA A 168 -28.64 24.32 -17.30
C ALA A 168 -28.38 25.85 -17.32
N GLN A 169 -28.10 26.48 -16.18
CA GLN A 169 -27.97 27.94 -16.04
C GLN A 169 -26.55 28.44 -15.74
N TYR A 170 -25.58 27.52 -15.57
CA TYR A 170 -24.22 27.81 -15.11
C TYR A 170 -23.36 28.62 -16.11
N ASP A 171 -23.75 28.71 -17.39
CA ASP A 171 -23.13 29.63 -18.35
C ASP A 171 -23.30 31.12 -17.95
N THR A 172 -24.09 31.38 -16.90
CA THR A 172 -24.42 32.71 -16.38
C THR A 172 -23.86 32.94 -14.98
N PHE A 173 -22.59 32.57 -14.73
CA PHE A 173 -21.81 33.04 -13.55
C PHE A 173 -21.48 34.56 -13.60
N LYS A 174 -22.19 35.32 -14.45
CA LYS A 174 -22.12 36.78 -14.60
C LYS A 174 -23.41 37.41 -14.07
N GLY A 175 -23.36 37.82 -12.81
CA GLY A 175 -24.31 38.76 -12.23
C GLY A 175 -25.61 38.11 -11.76
N LEU A 176 -25.87 38.19 -10.45
CA LEU A 176 -27.11 37.78 -9.82
C LEU A 176 -28.33 38.38 -10.52
N LYS A 177 -28.96 37.59 -11.40
CA LYS A 177 -30.36 37.71 -11.78
C LYS A 177 -30.99 36.33 -11.55
N GLU A 178 -31.66 36.18 -10.41
CA GLU A 178 -32.89 35.40 -10.19
C GLU A 178 -32.97 34.90 -8.73
N GLN A 179 -33.90 35.44 -7.94
CA GLN A 179 -34.19 35.03 -6.55
C GLN A 179 -34.41 33.52 -6.39
N ASN A 180 -34.91 32.83 -7.44
CA ASN A 180 -35.13 31.39 -7.44
C ASN A 180 -33.83 30.58 -7.37
N GLN A 181 -32.72 31.10 -7.92
CA GLN A 181 -31.39 30.46 -7.86
C GLN A 181 -30.87 30.46 -6.43
N GLN A 182 -30.96 31.60 -5.75
CA GLN A 182 -30.51 31.72 -4.36
C GLN A 182 -31.30 30.81 -3.42
N GLN A 183 -32.62 30.72 -3.57
CA GLN A 183 -33.44 29.82 -2.73
C GLN A 183 -33.05 28.35 -2.89
N SER A 184 -32.69 27.94 -4.11
CA SER A 184 -32.25 26.58 -4.41
C SER A 184 -30.94 26.23 -3.69
N TYR A 185 -29.96 27.13 -3.72
CA TYR A 185 -28.70 26.96 -3.00
C TYR A 185 -28.88 27.00 -1.47
N VAL A 186 -29.74 27.88 -0.96
CA VAL A 186 -30.10 27.91 0.47
C VAL A 186 -30.63 26.56 0.92
N GLN A 187 -31.60 25.99 0.19
CA GLN A 187 -32.16 24.67 0.50
C GLN A 187 -31.10 23.58 0.46
N LEU A 188 -30.29 23.54 -0.61
CA LEU A 188 -29.24 22.54 -0.81
C LEU A 188 -28.19 22.57 0.32
N LEU A 189 -27.68 23.76 0.68
CA LEU A 189 -26.68 23.91 1.72
C LEU A 189 -27.26 23.67 3.12
N THR A 190 -28.51 24.08 3.37
CA THR A 190 -29.22 23.78 4.63
C THR A 190 -29.44 22.28 4.81
N GLN A 191 -29.80 21.59 3.73
CA GLN A 191 -29.91 20.13 3.72
C GLN A 191 -28.55 19.47 3.92
N GLY A 192 -27.51 19.92 3.21
CA GLY A 192 -26.15 19.44 3.40
C GLY A 192 -25.65 19.58 4.84
N PHE A 193 -25.99 20.69 5.50
CA PHE A 193 -25.68 20.88 6.92
C PHE A 193 -26.46 19.90 7.82
N THR A 194 -27.76 19.77 7.61
CA THR A 194 -28.64 18.99 8.50
C THR A 194 -28.47 17.47 8.29
N ASP A 195 -28.49 17.02 7.04
CA ASP A 195 -28.47 15.60 6.68
C ASP A 195 -27.05 15.06 6.50
N GLY A 196 -26.10 15.93 6.12
CA GLY A 196 -24.70 15.59 5.88
C GLY A 196 -23.82 15.86 7.10
N TYR A 197 -23.58 17.13 7.42
CA TYR A 197 -22.64 17.52 8.48
C TYR A 197 -23.04 16.98 9.86
N LEU A 198 -24.27 17.23 10.32
CA LEU A 198 -24.71 16.77 11.66
C LEU A 198 -24.69 15.24 11.77
N HIS A 199 -25.04 14.55 10.68
CA HIS A 199 -24.95 13.09 10.63
C HIS A 199 -23.51 12.61 10.80
N TRP A 200 -22.59 13.16 10.00
CA TRP A 200 -21.18 12.78 10.07
C TRP A 200 -20.53 13.14 11.40
N GLU A 201 -20.85 14.30 11.97
CA GLU A 201 -20.35 14.67 13.29
C GLU A 201 -20.82 13.67 14.35
N GLN A 202 -22.11 13.32 14.37
CA GLN A 202 -22.64 12.30 15.27
C GLN A 202 -21.97 10.95 15.04
N GLN A 203 -21.74 10.58 13.78
CA GLN A 203 -21.12 9.31 13.40
C GLN A 203 -19.68 9.21 13.90
N LEU A 204 -18.88 10.26 13.69
CA LEU A 204 -17.47 10.31 14.07
C LEU A 204 -17.28 10.45 15.58
N ASN A 205 -18.11 11.26 16.26
CA ASN A 205 -18.00 11.50 17.70
C ASN A 205 -18.71 10.44 18.54
N ALA A 206 -20.01 10.25 18.34
CA ALA A 206 -20.82 9.42 19.23
C ALA A 206 -20.63 7.92 18.97
N ARG A 207 -20.44 7.50 17.71
CA ARG A 207 -20.29 6.08 17.38
C ARG A 207 -18.83 5.65 17.30
N MET A 208 -18.00 6.36 16.53
CA MET A 208 -16.59 5.99 16.37
C MET A 208 -15.70 6.44 17.54
N GLY A 209 -16.10 7.47 18.30
CA GLY A 209 -15.32 7.96 19.43
C GLY A 209 -14.05 8.72 19.05
N LEU A 210 -14.00 9.33 17.86
CA LEU A 210 -12.79 9.97 17.32
C LEU A 210 -12.56 11.41 17.80
N GLN A 211 -13.46 11.97 18.63
CA GLN A 211 -13.35 13.31 19.23
C GLN A 211 -12.95 14.38 18.20
N VAL A 212 -13.73 14.46 17.14
CA VAL A 212 -13.49 15.31 15.99
C VAL A 212 -13.99 16.72 16.25
N THR A 213 -13.23 17.71 15.76
CA THR A 213 -13.61 19.12 15.74
C THR A 213 -13.82 19.57 14.29
N PRO A 214 -14.90 20.29 13.98
CA PRO A 214 -15.14 20.79 12.62
C PRO A 214 -14.03 21.75 12.19
N MET A 215 -13.71 21.74 10.90
CA MET A 215 -12.83 22.73 10.28
C MET A 215 -13.67 23.88 9.74
N GLY A 216 -13.25 25.12 10.00
CA GLY A 216 -13.81 26.30 9.34
C GLY A 216 -13.40 26.40 7.88
N THR A 217 -13.95 27.37 7.15
CA THR A 217 -13.60 27.61 5.74
C THR A 217 -12.13 27.98 5.58
N GLU A 218 -11.58 28.77 6.51
CA GLU A 218 -10.17 29.14 6.60
C GLU A 218 -9.27 27.93 6.84
N ASP A 219 -9.65 27.05 7.79
CA ASP A 219 -8.89 25.82 8.06
C ASP A 219 -8.83 24.90 6.85
N LEU A 220 -9.93 24.80 6.09
CA LEU A 220 -9.99 24.05 4.85
C LEU A 220 -9.06 24.64 3.80
N TRP A 221 -9.13 25.96 3.59
CA TRP A 221 -8.28 26.64 2.62
C TRP A 221 -6.79 26.51 2.99
N GLN A 222 -6.43 26.75 4.24
CA GLN A 222 -5.08 26.57 4.76
C GLN A 222 -4.59 25.14 4.53
N TYR A 223 -5.43 24.14 4.83
CA TYR A 223 -5.11 22.73 4.58
C TYR A 223 -4.83 22.46 3.09
N LEU A 224 -5.69 22.97 2.20
CA LEU A 224 -5.57 22.80 0.75
C LEU A 224 -4.31 23.48 0.23
N TRP A 225 -4.05 24.71 0.65
CA TRP A 225 -2.87 25.49 0.30
C TRP A 225 -1.58 24.75 0.67
N ALA A 226 -1.49 24.23 1.89
CA ALA A 226 -0.32 23.50 2.39
C ALA A 226 -0.02 22.17 1.67
N GLN A 227 -0.96 21.66 0.85
CA GLN A 227 -0.69 20.49 0.00
C GLN A 227 0.28 20.83 -1.13
N PHE A 228 0.15 22.01 -1.72
CA PHE A 228 0.87 22.41 -2.95
C PHE A 228 1.93 23.49 -2.69
N ASN A 229 1.74 24.31 -1.66
CA ASN A 229 2.51 25.53 -1.40
C ASN A 229 3.24 25.44 -0.04
N THR A 230 4.29 26.25 0.14
CA THR A 230 5.15 26.31 1.35
C THR A 230 5.01 27.62 2.14
N THR A 231 4.45 28.64 1.50
CA THR A 231 4.13 29.96 2.06
C THR A 231 2.84 29.94 2.88
N THR A 232 2.62 31.02 3.63
CA THR A 232 1.34 31.29 4.29
C THR A 232 0.22 31.41 3.27
N ASP A 233 -0.96 30.90 3.61
CA ASP A 233 -2.11 30.93 2.74
C ASP A 233 -2.59 32.37 2.48
N PRO A 234 -2.88 32.74 1.22
CA PRO A 234 -3.53 34.01 0.91
C PRO A 234 -5.00 33.98 1.34
N PRO A 235 -5.70 35.13 1.37
CA PRO A 235 -7.16 35.15 1.54
C PRO A 235 -7.86 34.21 0.55
N ILE A 236 -8.95 33.59 1.01
CA ILE A 236 -9.75 32.68 0.19
C ILE A 236 -10.24 33.44 -1.05
N PRO A 237 -9.97 32.97 -2.29
CA PRO A 237 -10.34 33.71 -3.49
C PRO A 237 -11.84 33.99 -3.60
N GLN A 238 -12.65 32.95 -3.36
CA GLN A 238 -14.10 33.01 -3.43
C GLN A 238 -14.73 31.93 -2.54
N TYR A 239 -15.83 32.26 -1.88
CA TYR A 239 -16.64 31.29 -1.12
C TYR A 239 -18.10 31.72 -1.01
N LEU A 240 -18.98 30.74 -0.80
CA LEU A 240 -20.39 30.93 -0.49
C LEU A 240 -20.58 30.98 1.03
N GLU A 241 -21.34 31.94 1.53
CA GLU A 241 -21.67 32.05 2.95
C GLU A 241 -23.17 31.93 3.18
N LEU A 242 -23.56 30.93 3.96
CA LEU A 242 -24.91 30.72 4.43
C LEU A 242 -24.97 31.04 5.94
N SER A 243 -25.77 32.03 6.32
CA SER A 243 -25.93 32.43 7.72
C SER A 243 -27.39 32.51 8.14
N ASP A 244 -27.73 32.03 9.34
CA ASP A 244 -29.05 32.14 9.98
C ASP A 244 -29.11 33.15 11.14
N ALA A 245 -28.12 34.07 11.23
CA ALA A 245 -28.02 35.03 12.33
C ALA A 245 -29.25 35.93 12.49
N ASP A 246 -29.96 36.24 11.39
CA ASP A 246 -31.17 37.05 11.37
C ASP A 246 -32.47 36.23 11.48
N GLY A 247 -32.39 34.94 11.82
CA GLY A 247 -33.51 34.00 11.91
C GLY A 247 -33.79 33.24 10.60
N ASP A 248 -33.70 33.91 9.45
CA ASP A 248 -33.80 33.28 8.13
C ASP A 248 -32.42 33.01 7.53
N ALA A 249 -32.25 31.83 6.92
CA ALA A 249 -31.00 31.45 6.26
C ALA A 249 -30.79 32.28 4.98
N LYS A 250 -29.77 33.15 5.00
CA LYS A 250 -29.39 34.02 3.87
C LYS A 250 -28.10 33.53 3.24
N LEU A 251 -28.12 33.42 1.91
CA LEU A 251 -26.95 33.10 1.11
C LEU A 251 -26.31 34.39 0.57
N SER A 252 -25.01 34.50 0.74
CA SER A 252 -24.17 35.56 0.18
C SER A 252 -22.96 34.96 -0.51
N GLU A 253 -22.44 35.67 -1.52
CA GLU A 253 -21.23 35.29 -2.25
C GLU A 253 -20.17 36.35 -1.95
N LEU A 254 -18.98 35.90 -1.56
CA LEU A 254 -17.83 36.76 -1.31
C LEU A 254 -16.71 36.40 -2.27
N ILE A 255 -16.27 37.39 -3.05
CA ILE A 255 -15.20 37.29 -4.05
C ILE A 255 -14.09 38.27 -3.65
N HIS A 256 -12.93 37.75 -3.30
CA HIS A 256 -11.74 38.52 -2.93
C HIS A 256 -10.70 38.57 -4.06
N ASP A 257 -10.63 37.55 -4.91
CA ASP A 257 -9.74 37.46 -6.06
C ASP A 257 -10.57 37.01 -7.28
N PRO A 258 -10.44 37.65 -8.46
CA PRO A 258 -11.12 37.21 -9.68
C PRO A 258 -10.67 35.82 -10.17
N LEU A 259 -9.57 35.28 -9.66
CA LEU A 259 -9.09 33.94 -9.99
C LEU A 259 -9.85 32.88 -9.20
N HIS A 260 -10.24 31.81 -9.90
CA HIS A 260 -10.81 30.63 -9.29
C HIS A 260 -9.84 30.00 -8.26
N ALA A 261 -10.39 29.39 -7.20
CA ALA A 261 -9.61 28.83 -6.10
C ALA A 261 -8.56 27.80 -6.58
N THR A 262 -8.91 26.93 -7.54
CA THR A 262 -7.97 25.96 -8.12
C THR A 262 -6.84 26.63 -8.89
N SER A 263 -7.14 27.66 -9.69
CA SER A 263 -6.12 28.42 -10.42
C SER A 263 -5.17 29.13 -9.46
N ARG A 264 -5.71 29.72 -8.38
CA ARG A 264 -4.89 30.34 -7.32
C ARG A 264 -3.97 29.30 -6.65
N LEU A 265 -4.49 28.11 -6.40
CA LEU A 265 -3.79 27.03 -5.71
C LEU A 265 -2.52 26.56 -6.46
N ILE A 266 -2.60 26.47 -7.79
CA ILE A 266 -1.55 25.89 -8.65
C ILE A 266 -0.65 26.90 -9.35
N ARG A 267 -1.05 28.19 -9.37
CA ARG A 267 -0.24 29.29 -9.93
C ARG A 267 1.13 29.38 -9.26
N GLY A 268 1.22 28.88 -8.03
CA GLY A 268 2.46 28.70 -7.27
C GLY A 268 3.09 29.98 -6.75
N GLU A 269 4.35 29.86 -6.34
CA GLU A 269 5.06 30.83 -5.51
C GLU A 269 6.17 31.50 -6.31
N ASN A 270 6.36 32.82 -6.14
CA ASN A 270 7.47 33.57 -6.74
C ASN A 270 7.61 33.40 -8.27
N GLY A 271 6.48 33.19 -8.97
CA GLY A 271 6.46 32.99 -10.42
C GLY A 271 6.75 31.55 -10.88
N GLN A 272 6.88 30.60 -9.96
CA GLN A 272 7.02 29.17 -10.27
C GLN A 272 5.73 28.42 -9.93
N PRO A 273 5.16 27.64 -10.85
CA PRO A 273 3.92 26.91 -10.60
C PRO A 273 4.15 25.79 -9.57
N SER A 274 3.16 25.59 -8.69
CA SER A 274 3.21 24.63 -7.57
C SER A 274 2.44 23.34 -7.83
N HIS A 275 1.87 23.18 -9.03
CA HIS A 275 1.18 21.93 -9.39
C HIS A 275 2.14 20.74 -9.32
N PRO A 276 1.63 19.55 -8.94
CA PRO A 276 2.45 18.34 -8.90
C PRO A 276 2.98 17.99 -10.30
N LYS A 277 4.27 17.68 -10.39
CA LYS A 277 4.92 17.24 -11.62
C LYS A 277 5.11 15.74 -11.56
N ALA A 278 4.30 15.01 -12.32
CA ALA A 278 4.36 13.55 -12.34
C ALA A 278 5.46 13.04 -13.28
N ASP A 279 6.26 12.11 -12.77
CA ASP A 279 7.13 11.22 -13.52
C ASP A 279 6.57 9.78 -13.47
N ARG A 280 7.20 8.82 -14.14
CA ARG A 280 6.86 7.40 -14.03
C ARG A 280 7.14 6.83 -12.62
N GLN A 281 8.13 7.36 -11.91
CA GLN A 281 8.59 6.79 -10.64
C GLN A 281 8.20 7.61 -9.40
N TRP A 282 7.94 8.90 -9.57
CA TRP A 282 7.70 9.83 -8.47
C TRP A 282 6.83 10.99 -8.91
N VAL A 283 6.33 11.75 -7.94
CA VAL A 283 5.68 13.05 -8.17
C VAL A 283 6.46 14.12 -7.45
N GLN A 284 6.83 15.21 -8.13
CA GLN A 284 7.50 16.33 -7.49
C GLN A 284 6.49 17.41 -7.10
N VAL A 285 6.47 17.78 -5.82
CA VAL A 285 5.61 18.84 -5.27
C VAL A 285 6.34 19.51 -4.10
N LYS A 286 6.21 20.84 -3.94
CA LYS A 286 6.93 21.61 -2.91
C LYS A 286 8.45 21.37 -2.87
N GLY A 287 9.06 21.16 -4.04
CA GLY A 287 10.49 20.86 -4.17
C GLY A 287 10.92 19.48 -3.64
N LYS A 288 9.98 18.64 -3.19
CA LYS A 288 10.23 17.27 -2.73
C LYS A 288 9.78 16.25 -3.77
N PHE A 289 10.45 15.11 -3.78
CA PHE A 289 10.06 13.92 -4.54
C PHE A 289 9.17 13.05 -3.66
N VAL A 290 8.00 12.69 -4.17
CA VAL A 290 6.99 11.91 -3.48
C VAL A 290 6.87 10.54 -4.11
N GLY A 291 7.13 9.50 -3.32
CA GLY A 291 6.90 8.11 -3.68
C GLY A 291 5.58 7.61 -3.11
N ALA A 292 4.83 6.87 -3.91
CA ALA A 292 3.56 6.24 -3.53
C ALA A 292 3.79 4.77 -3.14
N VAL A 293 3.37 4.39 -1.93
CA VAL A 293 3.45 3.02 -1.41
C VAL A 293 2.04 2.54 -1.10
N VAL A 294 1.71 1.33 -1.56
CA VAL A 294 0.41 0.69 -1.37
C VAL A 294 0.59 -0.62 -0.61
N LEU A 295 -0.48 -1.08 0.04
CA LEU A 295 -0.50 -2.41 0.63
C LEU A 295 -0.59 -3.46 -0.48
N GLU A 296 0.46 -4.28 -0.63
CA GLU A 296 0.53 -5.32 -1.65
C GLU A 296 -0.47 -6.46 -1.38
N SER A 297 -0.63 -6.81 -0.11
CA SER A 297 -1.55 -7.88 0.31
C SER A 297 -2.26 -7.51 1.61
N LYS A 298 -3.43 -8.15 1.80
CA LYS A 298 -4.17 -8.05 3.06
C LYS A 298 -3.35 -8.73 4.18
N PRO A 299 -3.41 -8.24 5.42
CA PRO A 299 -2.77 -8.91 6.55
C PRO A 299 -3.35 -10.33 6.71
N ALA A 300 -2.49 -11.30 7.08
CA ALA A 300 -2.86 -12.70 7.25
C ALA A 300 -3.85 -12.95 8.41
N GLY A 301 -4.08 -11.93 9.24
CA GLY A 301 -4.94 -11.95 10.42
C GLY A 301 -4.27 -11.21 11.57
N PHE A 302 -5.02 -10.96 12.63
CA PHE A 302 -4.50 -10.31 13.85
C PHE A 302 -4.65 -11.26 15.03
N THR A 303 -3.56 -11.46 15.75
CA THR A 303 -3.48 -12.28 16.97
C THR A 303 -4.22 -11.66 18.15
N THR A 304 -4.18 -10.33 18.28
CA THR A 304 -4.85 -9.57 19.35
C THR A 304 -5.48 -8.27 18.82
N PRO A 305 -6.48 -7.71 19.52
CA PRO A 305 -7.03 -6.38 19.25
C PRO A 305 -5.96 -5.28 19.18
N GLU A 306 -4.95 -5.34 20.06
CA GLU A 306 -3.83 -4.40 20.08
C GLU A 306 -3.00 -4.53 18.79
N HIS A 307 -2.68 -5.76 18.37
CA HIS A 307 -1.95 -5.99 17.13
C HIS A 307 -2.71 -5.39 15.94
N GLN A 308 -4.04 -5.53 15.88
CA GLN A 308 -4.86 -4.92 14.83
C GLN A 308 -4.80 -3.39 14.81
N LEU A 309 -4.89 -2.73 15.97
CA LEU A 309 -4.84 -1.27 16.06
C LEU A 309 -3.46 -0.71 15.69
N TYR A 310 -2.38 -1.39 16.10
CA TYR A 310 -1.02 -0.88 15.94
C TYR A 310 -0.34 -1.33 14.64
N TYR A 311 -0.88 -2.31 13.91
CA TYR A 311 -0.25 -2.93 12.74
C TYR A 311 0.33 -1.91 11.74
N LEU A 312 -0.50 -1.03 11.18
CA LEU A 312 -0.03 -0.04 10.21
C LEU A 312 0.80 1.06 10.87
N TRP A 313 0.44 1.46 12.09
CA TRP A 313 1.14 2.54 12.79
C TRP A 313 2.59 2.17 13.10
N GLN A 314 2.86 0.94 13.53
CA GLN A 314 4.22 0.47 13.82
C GLN A 314 5.12 0.46 12.57
N ALA A 315 4.55 0.12 11.42
CA ALA A 315 5.28 0.19 10.15
C ALA A 315 5.56 1.65 9.75
N LEU A 316 4.56 2.52 9.86
CA LEU A 316 4.66 3.91 9.43
C LEU A 316 5.49 4.79 10.36
N ALA A 317 5.50 4.50 11.66
CA ALA A 317 6.23 5.29 12.66
C ALA A 317 7.75 5.32 12.43
N GLN A 318 8.29 4.37 11.66
CA GLN A 318 9.70 4.28 11.33
C GLN A 318 10.12 5.23 10.19
N PHE A 319 9.16 5.71 9.39
CA PHE A 319 9.46 6.54 8.24
C PHE A 319 9.22 8.02 8.56
N PRO A 320 10.26 8.86 8.48
CA PRO A 320 10.07 10.29 8.56
C PRO A 320 9.43 10.87 7.31
N ASP A 321 8.75 12.00 7.49
CA ASP A 321 8.15 12.81 6.43
C ASP A 321 7.25 11.98 5.53
N CYS A 322 6.18 11.46 6.13
CA CYS A 322 5.21 10.62 5.46
C CYS A 322 3.77 11.06 5.75
N GLU A 323 2.89 10.69 4.84
CA GLU A 323 1.46 10.84 5.01
C GLU A 323 0.75 9.58 4.53
N CYS A 324 -0.40 9.30 5.12
CA CYS A 324 -1.23 8.14 4.80
C CYS A 324 -2.64 8.64 4.50
N VAL A 325 -3.13 8.33 3.31
CA VAL A 325 -4.47 8.63 2.86
C VAL A 325 -5.23 7.32 2.75
N CYS A 326 -6.30 7.19 3.53
CA CYS A 326 -7.21 6.06 3.47
C CYS A 326 -8.61 6.57 3.11
N GLU A 327 -9.22 6.05 2.06
CA GLU A 327 -10.60 6.36 1.68
C GLU A 327 -11.49 5.14 1.94
N LEU A 328 -12.56 5.38 2.68
CA LEU A 328 -13.62 4.42 2.98
C LEU A 328 -14.88 4.84 2.23
N ALA A 329 -15.49 3.93 1.47
CA ALA A 329 -16.73 4.22 0.75
C ALA A 329 -17.76 3.12 0.98
N ALA A 330 -19.00 3.50 1.29
CA ALA A 330 -20.09 2.55 1.37
C ALA A 330 -20.37 1.97 -0.02
N ALA A 331 -20.33 0.64 -0.13
CA ALA A 331 -20.67 -0.05 -1.36
C ALA A 331 -22.19 -0.22 -1.46
N ASP A 332 -22.74 -0.07 -2.67
CA ASP A 332 -24.14 -0.43 -2.91
C ASP A 332 -24.34 -1.94 -2.65
N ARG A 333 -25.31 -2.26 -1.78
CA ARG A 333 -25.64 -3.64 -1.38
C ARG A 333 -26.04 -4.49 -2.58
N MET A 334 -26.75 -3.91 -3.56
CA MET A 334 -27.18 -4.64 -4.75
C MET A 334 -25.99 -4.96 -5.66
N MET A 335 -25.18 -3.95 -6.01
CA MET A 335 -23.97 -4.17 -6.82
C MET A 335 -22.94 -5.06 -6.13
N THR A 336 -22.81 -4.98 -4.82
CA THR A 336 -21.92 -5.88 -4.06
C THR A 336 -22.44 -7.31 -4.09
N ARG A 337 -23.75 -7.52 -3.93
CA ARG A 337 -24.38 -8.85 -4.06
C ARG A 337 -24.17 -9.41 -5.47
N VAL A 338 -24.37 -8.61 -6.52
CA VAL A 338 -24.14 -9.03 -7.91
C VAL A 338 -22.66 -9.35 -8.15
N THR A 339 -21.74 -8.54 -7.63
CA THR A 339 -20.29 -8.77 -7.76
C THR A 339 -19.86 -10.03 -7.02
N LEU A 340 -20.36 -10.27 -5.80
CA LEU A 340 -20.11 -11.49 -5.06
C LEU A 340 -20.72 -12.70 -5.76
N GLN A 341 -21.97 -12.62 -6.24
CA GLN A 341 -22.58 -13.68 -7.03
C GLN A 341 -21.78 -13.99 -8.30
N ARG A 342 -21.25 -12.96 -8.98
CA ARG A 342 -20.39 -13.11 -10.15
C ARG A 342 -19.07 -13.80 -9.79
N LEU A 343 -18.41 -13.37 -8.71
CA LEU A 343 -17.20 -14.01 -8.20
C LEU A 343 -17.45 -15.48 -7.81
N THR A 344 -18.58 -15.78 -7.17
CA THR A 344 -18.99 -17.16 -6.82
C THR A 344 -19.26 -17.99 -8.08
N LYS A 345 -19.93 -17.44 -9.10
CA LYS A 345 -20.14 -18.14 -10.38
C LYS A 345 -18.82 -18.40 -11.10
N GLN A 346 -17.91 -17.44 -11.11
CA GLN A 346 -16.58 -17.60 -11.68
C GLN A 346 -15.75 -18.64 -10.92
N SER A 347 -15.80 -18.64 -9.58
CA SER A 347 -15.12 -19.65 -8.77
C SER A 347 -15.71 -21.04 -8.98
N VAL A 348 -17.04 -21.19 -9.02
CA VAL A 348 -17.70 -22.48 -9.34
C VAL A 348 -17.30 -22.98 -10.73
N THR A 349 -17.22 -22.09 -11.71
CA THR A 349 -16.78 -22.45 -13.07
C THR A 349 -15.31 -22.88 -13.08
N ALA A 350 -14.45 -22.19 -12.33
CA ALA A 350 -13.05 -22.55 -12.16
C ALA A 350 -12.88 -23.89 -11.43
N THR A 351 -13.61 -24.13 -10.33
CA THR A 351 -13.63 -25.40 -9.60
C THR A 351 -14.18 -26.54 -10.45
N PHE A 352 -15.20 -26.30 -11.28
CA PHE A 352 -15.73 -27.30 -12.21
C PHE A 352 -14.70 -27.66 -13.30
N ARG A 353 -13.99 -26.66 -13.84
CA ARG A 353 -12.88 -26.89 -14.78
C ARG A 353 -11.70 -27.61 -14.12
N ALA A 354 -11.36 -27.29 -12.87
CA ALA A 354 -10.32 -27.96 -12.11
C ALA A 354 -10.69 -29.43 -11.82
N ASN A 355 -11.95 -29.68 -11.42
CA ASN A 355 -12.48 -31.04 -11.24
C ASN A 355 -12.49 -31.86 -12.55
N LEU A 356 -12.81 -31.23 -13.69
CA LEU A 356 -12.68 -31.85 -15.02
C LEU A 356 -11.23 -32.21 -15.36
N LEU A 357 -10.27 -31.40 -14.92
CA LEU A 357 -8.83 -31.59 -15.10
C LEU A 357 -8.20 -32.47 -13.99
N ARG A 358 -8.99 -33.00 -13.04
CA ARG A 358 -8.52 -33.74 -11.83
C ARG A 358 -7.50 -32.96 -10.98
N ASP A 359 -7.55 -31.64 -11.03
CA ASP A 359 -6.73 -30.75 -10.22
C ASP A 359 -7.60 -30.13 -9.11
N VAL A 360 -7.09 -30.10 -7.89
CA VAL A 360 -7.80 -29.50 -6.74
C VAL A 360 -7.28 -28.09 -6.55
N ASP A 361 -7.97 -27.12 -7.19
CA ASP A 361 -7.66 -25.70 -6.97
C ASP A 361 -8.17 -25.26 -5.58
N VAL A 362 -7.35 -25.49 -4.56
CA VAL A 362 -7.58 -25.09 -3.16
C VAL A 362 -7.84 -23.59 -3.05
N ALA A 363 -7.20 -22.76 -3.89
CA ALA A 363 -7.42 -21.32 -3.90
C ALA A 363 -8.82 -20.96 -4.38
N SER A 364 -9.37 -21.65 -5.40
CA SER A 364 -10.76 -21.46 -5.83
C SER A 364 -11.77 -21.89 -4.77
N GLN A 365 -11.51 -23.01 -4.07
CA GLN A 365 -12.38 -23.50 -2.99
C GLN A 365 -12.37 -22.57 -1.77
N MET A 366 -11.20 -22.04 -1.41
CA MET A 366 -11.06 -21.04 -0.34
C MET A 366 -11.77 -19.73 -0.69
N ARG A 367 -11.63 -19.25 -1.93
CA ARG A 367 -12.38 -18.07 -2.42
C ARG A 367 -13.88 -18.31 -2.43
N MET A 368 -14.32 -19.52 -2.76
CA MET A 368 -15.75 -19.89 -2.71
C MET A 368 -16.27 -19.87 -1.27
N LYS A 369 -15.56 -20.48 -0.32
CA LYS A 369 -15.92 -20.43 1.11
C LYS A 369 -15.99 -19.00 1.63
N GLN A 370 -14.97 -18.18 1.35
CA GLN A 370 -14.95 -16.76 1.71
C GLN A 370 -16.09 -15.97 1.06
N GLY A 371 -16.43 -16.26 -0.20
CA GLY A 371 -17.54 -15.63 -0.90
C GLY A 371 -18.90 -15.96 -0.29
N VAL A 372 -19.12 -17.23 0.11
CA VAL A 372 -20.34 -17.66 0.81
C VAL A 372 -20.43 -17.01 2.19
N GLU A 373 -19.33 -16.96 2.94
CA GLU A 373 -19.30 -16.30 4.24
C GLU A 373 -19.57 -14.79 4.13
N ALA A 374 -18.98 -14.12 3.14
CA ALA A 374 -19.26 -12.72 2.86
C ALA A 374 -20.73 -12.49 2.48
N GLN A 375 -21.33 -13.36 1.67
CA GLN A 375 -22.76 -13.31 1.34
C GLN A 375 -23.63 -13.50 2.58
N LYS A 376 -23.29 -14.44 3.47
CA LYS A 376 -23.99 -14.65 4.74
C LYS A 376 -23.97 -13.39 5.59
N ARG A 377 -22.80 -12.77 5.77
CA ARG A 377 -22.66 -11.52 6.54
C ARG A 377 -23.49 -10.37 5.95
N ILE A 378 -23.51 -10.22 4.63
CA ILE A 378 -24.35 -9.21 3.96
C ILE A 378 -25.83 -9.50 4.16
N TYR A 379 -26.24 -10.77 4.11
CA TYR A 379 -27.62 -11.18 4.40
C TYR A 379 -28.02 -10.89 5.85
N GLU A 380 -27.08 -11.07 6.79
CA GLU A 380 -27.22 -10.72 8.21
C GLU A 380 -27.17 -9.20 8.47
N GLY A 381 -27.05 -8.38 7.41
CA GLY A 381 -27.13 -6.92 7.49
C GLY A 381 -25.78 -6.20 7.53
N ALA A 382 -24.65 -6.90 7.33
CA ALA A 382 -23.35 -6.25 7.23
C ALA A 382 -23.26 -5.32 6.01
N LEU A 383 -22.72 -4.11 6.22
CA LEU A 383 -22.49 -3.15 5.16
C LEU A 383 -21.12 -3.38 4.52
N PRO A 384 -21.03 -3.65 3.21
CA PRO A 384 -19.75 -3.71 2.51
C PRO A 384 -19.13 -2.32 2.38
N ILE A 385 -17.85 -2.21 2.71
CA ILE A 385 -17.08 -0.97 2.64
C ILE A 385 -15.87 -1.19 1.75
N TRP A 386 -15.73 -0.34 0.74
CA TRP A 386 -14.52 -0.25 -0.06
C TRP A 386 -13.46 0.51 0.73
N VAL A 387 -12.25 -0.03 0.76
CA VAL A 387 -11.10 0.57 1.44
C VAL A 387 -10.00 0.75 0.41
N SER A 388 -9.48 1.97 0.31
CA SER A 388 -8.28 2.28 -0.49
C SER A 388 -7.28 2.99 0.41
N GLY A 389 -6.06 2.48 0.49
CA GLY A 389 -4.99 3.03 1.32
C GLY A 389 -3.75 3.34 0.50
N LEU A 390 -3.20 4.53 0.68
CA LEU A 390 -2.00 5.02 0.02
C LEU A 390 -1.12 5.73 1.04
N VAL A 391 0.17 5.38 1.04
CA VAL A 391 1.20 6.05 1.84
C VAL A 391 2.07 6.86 0.90
N LEU A 392 2.31 8.12 1.20
CA LEU A 392 3.16 9.02 0.43
C LEU A 392 4.40 9.35 1.25
N LEU A 393 5.57 9.08 0.67
CA LEU A 393 6.88 9.30 1.27
C LEU A 393 7.53 10.51 0.62
N HIS A 394 7.87 11.54 1.41
CA HIS A 394 8.43 12.80 0.93
C HIS A 394 9.94 12.83 1.10
N ARG A 395 10.68 13.08 0.02
CA ARG A 395 12.14 13.03 0.01
C ARG A 395 12.76 14.21 -0.73
N ASP A 396 13.99 14.53 -0.36
CA ASP A 396 14.79 15.59 -1.01
C ASP A 396 15.34 15.17 -2.37
N THR A 397 15.61 13.87 -2.55
CA THR A 397 16.20 13.33 -3.78
C THR A 397 15.48 12.05 -4.25
N PRO A 398 15.42 11.78 -5.57
CA PRO A 398 14.85 10.56 -6.09
C PRO A 398 15.56 9.29 -5.60
N GLU A 399 16.88 9.33 -5.41
CA GLU A 399 17.68 8.17 -5.00
C GLU A 399 17.28 7.68 -3.61
N SER A 400 16.91 8.59 -2.72
CA SER A 400 16.47 8.24 -1.36
C SER A 400 15.09 7.55 -1.34
N LEU A 401 14.28 7.67 -2.40
CA LEU A 401 13.09 6.84 -2.61
C LEU A 401 13.49 5.43 -3.05
N ALA A 402 14.47 5.32 -3.96
CA ALA A 402 14.94 4.03 -4.48
C ALA A 402 15.65 3.17 -3.43
N VAL A 403 16.34 3.78 -2.46
CA VAL A 403 16.93 3.06 -1.32
C VAL A 403 15.86 2.38 -0.46
N LEU A 404 14.65 2.95 -0.36
CA LEU A 404 13.55 2.35 0.38
C LEU A 404 12.95 1.14 -0.36
N ASP A 405 12.86 1.18 -1.69
CA ASP A 405 12.46 0.02 -2.52
C ASP A 405 13.49 -1.12 -2.40
N ARG A 406 14.80 -0.81 -2.34
CA ARG A 406 15.84 -1.82 -2.11
C ARG A 406 15.86 -2.36 -0.68
N ALA A 407 15.66 -1.50 0.32
CA ALA A 407 15.63 -1.90 1.72
C ALA A 407 14.39 -2.74 2.07
N GLN A 408 13.24 -2.45 1.45
CA GLN A 408 12.02 -3.27 1.61
C GLN A 408 12.09 -4.62 0.90
N ARG A 409 12.91 -4.74 -0.16
CA ARG A 409 13.20 -6.05 -0.78
C ARG A 409 14.13 -6.93 0.07
N GLY A 410 14.71 -6.40 1.14
CA GLY A 410 15.70 -7.08 1.96
C GLY A 410 16.95 -7.52 1.17
N PRO A 411 18.04 -7.85 1.85
CA PRO A 411 19.11 -8.63 1.25
C PRO A 411 18.79 -10.12 1.44
N GLU A 412 17.85 -10.71 0.70
CA GLU A 412 17.71 -12.18 0.62
C GLU A 412 16.80 -12.60 -0.56
N GLY A 413 17.23 -13.64 -1.28
CA GLY A 413 16.66 -14.05 -2.55
C GLY A 413 15.20 -14.49 -2.47
N VAL A 414 14.37 -13.97 -3.37
CA VAL A 414 13.00 -14.46 -3.58
C VAL A 414 13.05 -15.94 -3.95
N SER A 415 12.58 -16.79 -3.04
CA SER A 415 12.40 -18.22 -3.30
C SER A 415 11.03 -18.45 -3.93
N ILE A 416 11.01 -18.87 -5.19
CA ILE A 416 9.78 -19.15 -5.94
C ILE A 416 9.58 -20.67 -6.00
N TYR A 417 8.43 -21.15 -5.51
CA TYR A 417 8.04 -22.54 -5.63
C TYR A 417 7.23 -22.74 -6.93
N LEU A 418 7.71 -23.62 -7.80
CA LEU A 418 7.02 -24.02 -9.03
C LEU A 418 6.53 -25.45 -8.89
N SER A 419 5.22 -25.65 -8.85
CA SER A 419 4.62 -26.98 -8.90
C SER A 419 4.39 -27.39 -10.35
N THR A 420 4.79 -28.60 -10.71
CA THR A 420 4.51 -29.22 -12.01
C THR A 420 3.50 -30.34 -11.81
N ASP A 421 2.49 -30.42 -12.66
CA ASP A 421 1.41 -31.42 -12.67
C ASP A 421 1.90 -32.80 -13.18
N GLY A 422 2.98 -33.34 -12.60
CA GLY A 422 3.54 -34.69 -12.84
C GLY A 422 3.91 -35.06 -14.29
N SER A 423 3.59 -34.21 -15.25
CA SER A 423 3.66 -34.44 -16.70
C SER A 423 3.89 -33.16 -17.49
N GLY A 424 3.65 -31.98 -16.89
CA GLY A 424 3.88 -30.67 -17.49
C GLY A 424 5.34 -30.33 -17.78
N GLY A 425 5.52 -29.47 -18.76
CA GLY A 425 6.82 -28.95 -19.16
C GLY A 425 7.41 -28.05 -18.08
N VAL A 426 8.65 -28.32 -17.68
CA VAL A 426 9.44 -27.42 -16.81
C VAL A 426 9.91 -26.22 -17.64
N PRO A 427 9.78 -24.98 -17.16
CA PRO A 427 10.18 -23.77 -17.89
C PRO A 427 11.71 -23.59 -17.88
N VAL A 428 12.42 -24.50 -18.55
CA VAL A 428 13.89 -24.63 -18.54
C VAL A 428 14.59 -23.34 -18.94
N GLU A 429 14.13 -22.63 -19.97
CA GLU A 429 14.79 -21.39 -20.44
C GLU A 429 14.71 -20.26 -19.40
N ALA A 430 13.62 -20.17 -18.65
CA ALA A 430 13.51 -19.23 -17.54
C ALA A 430 14.47 -19.60 -16.40
N LEU A 431 14.57 -20.89 -16.07
CA LEU A 431 15.44 -21.39 -15.00
C LEU A 431 16.93 -21.27 -15.34
N LYS A 432 17.33 -21.43 -16.61
CA LYS A 432 18.71 -21.12 -17.06
C LYS A 432 19.08 -19.67 -16.82
N THR A 433 18.13 -18.75 -17.02
CA THR A 433 18.34 -17.32 -16.76
C THR A 433 18.57 -17.04 -15.27
N VAL A 434 17.90 -17.78 -14.38
CA VAL A 434 18.10 -17.69 -12.93
C VAL A 434 19.49 -18.22 -12.53
N LEU A 435 19.90 -19.37 -13.05
CA LEU A 435 21.25 -19.92 -12.79
C LEU A 435 22.34 -19.00 -13.35
N GLY A 436 22.14 -18.43 -14.55
CA GLY A 436 23.08 -17.51 -15.18
C GLY A 436 23.25 -16.17 -14.46
N SER A 437 22.27 -15.76 -13.65
CA SER A 437 22.34 -14.56 -12.81
C SER A 437 22.84 -14.83 -11.39
N GLY A 438 23.28 -16.06 -11.10
CA GLY A 438 23.80 -16.47 -9.79
C GLY A 438 22.72 -16.87 -8.78
N GLY A 439 21.48 -17.07 -9.22
CA GLY A 439 20.39 -17.63 -8.41
C GLY A 439 20.50 -19.15 -8.24
N LEU A 440 19.84 -19.69 -7.23
CA LEU A 440 19.76 -21.13 -6.96
C LEU A 440 18.47 -21.72 -7.53
N VAL A 441 18.56 -22.92 -8.11
CA VAL A 441 17.41 -23.70 -8.57
C VAL A 441 17.51 -25.10 -7.98
N ALA A 442 16.43 -25.55 -7.33
CA ALA A 442 16.35 -26.87 -6.72
C ALA A 442 15.17 -27.67 -7.29
N ALA A 443 15.40 -28.95 -7.59
CA ALA A 443 14.39 -29.93 -7.98
C ALA A 443 13.92 -30.73 -6.75
N ALA A 444 12.70 -30.44 -6.31
CA ALA A 444 12.03 -31.10 -5.19
C ALA A 444 10.90 -32.03 -5.69
N PHE A 445 11.26 -33.15 -6.32
CA PHE A 445 10.31 -34.19 -6.73
C PHE A 445 10.16 -35.27 -5.64
N ASP A 446 9.08 -36.05 -5.72
CA ASP A 446 8.85 -37.21 -4.85
C ASP A 446 9.98 -38.22 -4.90
N ALA A 447 10.09 -39.04 -3.86
CA ALA A 447 11.10 -40.10 -3.73
C ALA A 447 10.65 -41.42 -4.36
N ASP A 448 9.75 -41.36 -5.34
CA ASP A 448 9.28 -42.51 -6.11
C ASP A 448 9.98 -42.60 -7.48
N VAL A 449 9.66 -43.65 -8.26
CA VAL A 449 10.29 -43.89 -9.55
C VAL A 449 9.98 -42.75 -10.54
N ALA A 450 8.77 -42.18 -10.51
CA ALA A 450 8.37 -41.12 -11.42
C ALA A 450 9.07 -39.79 -11.09
N GLY A 451 9.13 -39.43 -9.80
CA GLY A 451 9.83 -38.26 -9.28
C GLY A 451 11.32 -38.30 -9.55
N GLU A 452 11.98 -39.45 -9.38
CA GLU A 452 13.40 -39.60 -9.71
C GLU A 452 13.68 -39.46 -11.22
N VAL A 453 12.85 -40.08 -12.08
CA VAL A 453 12.98 -39.93 -13.54
C VAL A 453 12.83 -38.47 -13.95
N MET A 454 11.90 -37.74 -13.32
CA MET A 454 11.69 -36.33 -13.60
C MET A 454 12.85 -35.46 -13.12
N ALA A 455 13.36 -35.70 -11.90
CA ALA A 455 14.52 -34.97 -11.37
C ALA A 455 15.74 -35.09 -12.29
N TRP A 456 16.05 -36.30 -12.78
CA TRP A 456 17.15 -36.52 -13.72
C TRP A 456 16.91 -35.94 -15.12
N ARG A 457 15.65 -35.90 -15.57
CA ARG A 457 15.27 -35.21 -16.82
C ARG A 457 15.54 -33.71 -16.71
N VAL A 458 15.18 -33.10 -15.58
CA VAL A 458 15.43 -31.67 -15.34
C VAL A 458 16.92 -31.39 -15.21
N ALA A 459 17.68 -32.21 -14.47
CA ALA A 459 19.13 -32.08 -14.38
C ALA A 459 19.82 -32.13 -15.75
N GLN A 460 19.37 -33.02 -16.65
CA GLN A 460 19.90 -33.09 -18.01
C GLN A 460 19.72 -31.77 -18.79
N GLN A 461 18.67 -31.01 -18.50
CA GLN A 461 18.33 -29.76 -19.20
C GLN A 461 18.84 -28.50 -18.47
N LEU A 462 19.15 -28.62 -17.18
CA LEU A 462 19.59 -27.55 -16.28
C LEU A 462 20.86 -27.97 -15.51
N PRO A 463 22.06 -27.81 -16.10
CA PRO A 463 23.32 -28.03 -15.40
C PRO A 463 23.43 -27.09 -14.19
N GLY A 464 23.79 -27.63 -13.02
CA GLY A 464 23.90 -26.85 -11.78
C GLY A 464 22.63 -26.79 -10.90
N ILE A 465 21.59 -27.54 -11.24
CA ILE A 465 20.42 -27.71 -10.37
C ILE A 465 20.74 -28.58 -9.14
N GLU A 466 20.18 -28.22 -7.98
CA GLU A 466 20.25 -29.03 -6.75
C GLU A 466 19.08 -30.02 -6.64
N ARG A 467 19.27 -31.14 -5.97
CA ARG A 467 18.21 -32.13 -5.69
C ARG A 467 17.82 -32.05 -4.21
N LEU A 468 16.53 -31.83 -3.94
CA LEU A 468 15.95 -31.93 -2.60
C LEU A 468 15.02 -33.13 -2.54
N THR A 469 15.13 -34.02 -1.55
CA THR A 469 14.24 -35.18 -1.36
C THR A 469 13.45 -35.07 -0.05
N PRO A 470 12.22 -35.59 0.02
CA PRO A 470 11.48 -35.64 1.28
C PRO A 470 12.26 -36.45 2.33
N ASN A 471 12.26 -35.97 3.57
CA ASN A 471 13.00 -36.56 4.70
C ASN A 471 12.27 -37.72 5.38
N GLN A 472 10.95 -37.82 5.18
CA GLN A 472 10.10 -38.94 5.60
C GLN A 472 9.08 -39.23 4.50
N GLY A 473 8.70 -40.49 4.32
CA GLY A 473 7.69 -40.86 3.33
C GLY A 473 8.19 -40.84 1.88
N LYS A 474 7.26 -41.09 0.95
CA LYS A 474 7.56 -41.09 -0.50
C LYS A 474 7.18 -39.78 -1.18
N ASP A 475 6.29 -39.00 -0.58
CA ASP A 475 5.63 -37.81 -1.16
C ASP A 475 5.92 -36.57 -0.29
N TRP A 476 6.24 -35.45 -0.93
CA TRP A 476 6.40 -34.16 -0.26
C TRP A 476 5.14 -33.70 0.49
N ASN A 477 3.94 -34.12 0.07
CA ASN A 477 2.70 -33.81 0.76
C ASN A 477 2.65 -34.35 2.19
N GLU A 478 3.24 -35.53 2.45
CA GLU A 478 3.30 -36.12 3.80
C GLU A 478 4.20 -35.28 4.73
N VAL A 479 5.32 -34.78 4.19
CA VAL A 479 6.29 -33.94 4.92
C VAL A 479 5.74 -32.53 5.18
N LEU A 480 5.05 -31.94 4.21
CA LEU A 480 4.52 -30.57 4.33
C LEU A 480 3.33 -30.46 5.28
N VAL A 481 2.62 -31.57 5.55
CA VAL A 481 1.47 -31.60 6.47
C VAL A 481 1.89 -31.71 7.94
N ASN A 482 3.07 -32.26 8.25
CA ASN A 482 3.57 -32.42 9.63
C ASN A 482 5.06 -32.01 9.77
N PRO A 483 5.38 -30.71 9.79
CA PRO A 483 6.77 -30.23 9.84
C PRO A 483 7.48 -30.49 11.19
N GLU A 484 6.75 -30.74 12.29
CA GLU A 484 7.32 -30.86 13.64
C GLU A 484 7.79 -32.29 14.04
N GLY A 485 7.73 -33.27 13.12
CA GLY A 485 8.01 -34.68 13.42
C GLY A 485 9.42 -35.22 13.11
N GLY A 486 10.43 -34.38 12.83
CA GLY A 486 11.67 -34.83 12.18
C GLY A 486 12.95 -34.67 13.00
N GLY A 487 13.43 -35.74 13.63
CA GLY A 487 14.81 -35.87 14.10
C GLY A 487 15.83 -35.91 12.94
N ASN A 488 17.07 -35.52 13.23
CA ASN A 488 18.22 -35.40 12.31
C ASN A 488 18.71 -36.75 11.74
N GLY A 489 17.89 -37.45 10.95
CA GLY A 489 18.25 -38.73 10.34
C GLY A 489 17.86 -38.83 8.87
N TRP A 490 18.84 -38.75 7.97
CA TRP A 490 18.65 -38.98 6.53
C TRP A 490 18.45 -40.48 6.26
N HIS A 491 17.29 -40.90 5.80
CA HIS A 491 17.11 -42.26 5.26
C HIS A 491 16.52 -42.23 3.85
N GLN A 492 17.39 -42.33 2.85
CA GLN A 492 17.02 -42.67 1.47
C GLN A 492 17.16 -44.18 1.26
N SER A 493 16.13 -44.79 0.68
CA SER A 493 16.02 -46.23 0.41
C SER A 493 16.91 -46.76 -0.73
N ARG A 494 17.79 -45.92 -1.32
CA ARG A 494 18.83 -46.36 -2.30
C ARG A 494 20.11 -45.51 -2.20
N PRO A 495 21.13 -45.92 -1.43
CA PRO A 495 22.38 -45.16 -1.26
C PRO A 495 23.14 -44.92 -2.58
N GLU A 496 22.88 -45.71 -3.61
CA GLU A 496 23.47 -45.55 -4.94
C GLU A 496 22.97 -44.30 -5.68
N LEU A 497 21.71 -43.88 -5.48
CA LEU A 497 21.15 -42.68 -6.11
C LEU A 497 21.74 -41.40 -5.50
N SER A 498 21.97 -41.40 -4.18
CA SER A 498 22.66 -40.30 -3.50
C SER A 498 24.09 -40.12 -4.05
N LYS A 499 24.82 -41.22 -4.24
CA LYS A 499 26.17 -41.20 -4.84
C LYS A 499 26.16 -40.69 -6.29
N LEU A 500 25.12 -40.99 -7.06
CA LEU A 500 24.99 -40.46 -8.42
C LEU A 500 24.75 -38.95 -8.46
N TRP A 501 23.95 -38.41 -7.54
CA TRP A 501 23.79 -36.96 -7.40
C TRP A 501 25.07 -36.27 -6.95
N GLN A 502 25.84 -36.90 -6.05
CA GLN A 502 27.17 -36.42 -5.66
C GLN A 502 28.15 -36.44 -6.85
N TRP A 503 28.13 -37.49 -7.67
CA TRP A 503 28.93 -37.55 -8.90
C TRP A 503 28.56 -36.44 -9.88
N TYR A 504 27.26 -36.23 -10.08
CA TYR A 504 26.76 -35.18 -10.96
C TYR A 504 27.21 -33.79 -10.49
N GLY A 505 27.05 -33.49 -9.19
CA GLY A 505 27.54 -32.25 -8.60
C GLY A 505 29.05 -32.07 -8.75
N ALA A 506 29.84 -33.10 -8.47
CA ALA A 506 31.29 -33.08 -8.66
C ALA A 506 31.69 -32.82 -10.11
N ALA A 507 31.01 -33.45 -11.08
CA ALA A 507 31.27 -33.25 -12.50
C ALA A 507 30.94 -31.82 -12.95
N VAL A 508 29.89 -31.20 -12.41
CA VAL A 508 29.56 -29.78 -12.64
C VAL A 508 30.64 -28.87 -12.07
N THR A 509 31.06 -29.07 -10.81
CA THR A 509 32.13 -28.27 -10.17
C THR A 509 33.46 -28.37 -10.92
N LEU A 510 33.77 -29.55 -11.46
CA LEU A 510 34.98 -29.79 -12.26
C LEU A 510 34.88 -29.27 -13.71
N GLY A 511 33.77 -28.64 -14.10
CA GLY A 511 33.59 -28.08 -15.45
C GLY A 511 33.56 -29.14 -16.56
N ARG A 512 33.05 -30.35 -16.26
CA ARG A 512 32.89 -31.40 -17.28
C ARG A 512 31.90 -30.97 -18.36
N SER A 513 32.08 -31.48 -19.58
CA SER A 513 31.25 -31.09 -20.73
C SER A 513 29.78 -31.53 -20.57
N GLU A 514 28.85 -30.83 -21.22
CA GLU A 514 27.43 -31.19 -21.21
C GLU A 514 27.17 -32.63 -21.68
N ARG A 515 27.96 -33.13 -22.64
CA ARG A 515 27.90 -34.54 -23.09
C ARG A 515 28.25 -35.52 -21.97
N TYR A 516 29.16 -35.15 -21.08
CA TYR A 516 29.53 -35.96 -19.93
C TYR A 516 28.42 -35.96 -18.87
N LEU A 517 27.89 -34.78 -18.55
CA LEU A 517 26.76 -34.62 -17.62
C LEU A 517 25.51 -35.38 -18.11
N SER A 518 25.21 -35.31 -19.40
CA SER A 518 24.11 -36.06 -20.01
C SER A 518 24.28 -37.58 -19.91
N ARG A 519 25.52 -38.07 -19.87
CA ARG A 519 25.81 -39.50 -19.73
C ARG A 519 25.64 -39.97 -18.29
N ILE A 520 25.93 -39.10 -17.31
CA ILE A 520 25.62 -39.37 -15.89
C ILE A 520 24.10 -39.47 -15.69
N THR A 521 23.32 -38.55 -16.25
CA THR A 521 21.85 -38.57 -16.10
C THR A 521 21.20 -39.77 -16.83
N GLU A 522 21.79 -40.24 -17.93
CA GLU A 522 21.37 -41.47 -18.61
C GLU A 522 21.65 -42.71 -17.75
N VAL A 523 22.85 -42.84 -17.18
CA VAL A 523 23.20 -43.91 -16.25
C VAL A 523 22.28 -43.92 -15.02
N ALA A 524 21.94 -42.73 -14.50
CA ALA A 524 21.04 -42.61 -13.36
C ALA A 524 19.60 -43.06 -13.69
N ARG A 525 19.07 -42.69 -14.86
CA ARG A 525 17.74 -43.15 -15.30
C ARG A 525 17.68 -44.65 -15.51
N GLU A 526 18.73 -45.26 -16.02
CA GLU A 526 18.81 -46.71 -16.16
C GLU A 526 18.86 -47.41 -14.79
N LEU A 527 19.57 -46.83 -13.81
CA LEU A 527 19.57 -47.33 -12.43
C LEU A 527 18.20 -47.24 -11.76
N VAL A 528 17.47 -46.15 -11.97
CA VAL A 528 16.10 -45.97 -11.44
C VAL A 528 15.15 -47.03 -12.01
N LYS A 529 15.30 -47.42 -13.28
CA LYS A 529 14.54 -48.49 -13.94
C LYS A 529 14.94 -49.92 -13.51
N GLY A 530 15.95 -50.07 -12.66
CA GLY A 530 16.37 -51.37 -12.10
C GLY A 530 17.62 -52.00 -12.74
N ASN A 531 18.30 -51.30 -13.65
CA ASN A 531 19.55 -51.79 -14.25
C ASN A 531 20.76 -51.45 -13.36
N GLY A 532 21.66 -52.41 -13.10
CA GLY A 532 22.85 -52.16 -12.27
C GLY A 532 23.86 -51.20 -12.91
N LEU A 533 24.64 -50.51 -12.08
CA LEU A 533 25.76 -49.66 -12.53
C LEU A 533 26.87 -50.50 -13.19
N SER A 534 27.28 -50.12 -14.40
CA SER A 534 28.46 -50.72 -15.07
C SER A 534 29.77 -50.45 -14.32
N SER A 535 30.77 -51.33 -14.47
CA SER A 535 32.10 -51.16 -13.86
C SER A 535 32.73 -49.81 -14.25
N ASN A 536 32.65 -49.45 -15.53
CA ASN A 536 33.18 -48.19 -16.05
C ASN A 536 32.50 -46.96 -15.43
N ALA A 537 31.20 -47.03 -15.15
CA ALA A 537 30.48 -45.94 -14.48
C ALA A 537 30.88 -45.80 -13.01
N LYS A 538 31.10 -46.92 -12.30
CA LYS A 538 31.57 -46.91 -10.89
C LYS A 538 32.98 -46.33 -10.77
N GLU A 539 33.87 -46.66 -11.68
CA GLU A 539 35.24 -46.13 -11.72
C GLU A 539 35.26 -44.62 -12.04
N ALA A 540 34.49 -44.19 -13.04
CA ALA A 540 34.39 -42.77 -13.39
C ALA A 540 33.79 -41.93 -12.24
N MET A 541 32.76 -42.45 -11.58
CA MET A 541 32.13 -41.83 -10.41
C MET A 541 33.12 -41.62 -9.27
N THR A 542 33.86 -42.67 -8.90
CA THR A 542 34.84 -42.60 -7.80
C THR A 542 35.94 -41.58 -8.10
N LYS A 543 36.44 -41.58 -9.35
CA LYS A 543 37.50 -40.67 -9.78
C LYS A 543 37.11 -39.19 -9.71
N ASP A 544 35.90 -38.84 -10.14
CA ASP A 544 35.44 -37.45 -10.13
C ASP A 544 35.13 -36.95 -8.70
N ILE A 545 34.55 -37.81 -7.85
CA ILE A 545 34.28 -37.48 -6.45
C ILE A 545 35.61 -37.24 -5.70
N ASP A 546 36.59 -38.13 -5.84
CA ASP A 546 37.91 -37.98 -5.21
C ASP A 546 38.66 -36.74 -5.70
N HIS A 547 38.54 -36.41 -6.99
CA HIS A 547 39.17 -35.23 -7.58
C HIS A 547 38.55 -33.93 -7.05
N ASN A 548 37.22 -33.90 -6.87
CA ASN A 548 36.54 -32.73 -6.31
C ASN A 548 36.89 -32.51 -4.82
N LEU A 549 36.99 -33.60 -4.03
CA LEU A 549 37.42 -33.53 -2.62
C LEU A 549 38.83 -32.93 -2.49
N LYS A 550 39.78 -33.39 -3.32
CA LYS A 550 41.15 -32.85 -3.35
C LYS A 550 41.21 -31.39 -3.78
N ALA A 551 40.38 -30.97 -4.75
CA ALA A 551 40.31 -29.59 -5.18
C ALA A 551 39.77 -28.65 -4.08
N GLY A 552 38.81 -29.12 -3.28
CA GLY A 552 38.26 -28.41 -2.12
C GLY A 552 39.28 -28.13 -1.01
N GLU A 553 40.12 -29.12 -0.66
CA GLU A 553 41.15 -28.98 0.37
C GLU A 553 42.22 -27.93 0.01
N SER A 554 42.61 -27.84 -1.27
CA SER A 554 43.54 -26.82 -1.76
C SER A 554 42.97 -25.39 -1.72
N ASN A 555 41.65 -25.21 -1.89
CA ASN A 555 41.00 -23.90 -1.83
C ASN A 555 40.89 -23.37 -0.40
N VAL A 556 40.65 -24.25 0.59
CA VAL A 556 40.57 -23.88 2.01
C VAL A 556 41.93 -23.41 2.55
N HIS A 557 43.04 -24.02 2.13
CA HIS A 557 44.39 -23.56 2.49
C HIS A 557 44.74 -22.18 1.91
N SER A 558 44.25 -21.84 0.71
CA SER A 558 44.47 -20.53 0.10
C SER A 558 43.70 -19.39 0.77
N ASN A 559 42.50 -19.66 1.31
CA ASN A 559 41.66 -18.67 1.98
C ASN A 559 42.13 -18.38 3.43
N LEU A 560 42.60 -19.39 4.17
CA LEU A 560 43.21 -19.20 5.50
C LEU A 560 44.51 -18.39 5.47
N THR A 561 45.25 -18.43 4.35
CA THR A 561 46.47 -17.63 4.17
C THR A 561 46.15 -16.16 3.84
N ARG A 562 44.96 -15.88 3.28
CA ARG A 562 44.51 -14.52 2.94
C ARG A 562 43.86 -13.79 4.12
N GLU A 563 43.25 -14.50 5.06
CA GLU A 563 42.67 -13.90 6.28
C GLU A 563 43.71 -13.56 7.35
N ARG A 564 44.85 -14.26 7.40
CA ARG A 564 45.98 -13.88 8.28
C ARG A 564 46.75 -12.62 7.85
N CYS A 565 46.58 -12.15 6.62
CA CYS A 565 47.23 -10.92 6.13
C CYS A 565 46.36 -9.65 6.28
N ARG A 566 45.16 -9.74 6.88
CA ARG A 566 44.25 -8.58 7.08
C ARG A 566 44.03 -8.17 8.53
N SER A 567 44.64 -8.85 9.50
CA SER A 567 44.60 -8.49 10.92
C SER A 567 46.02 -8.35 11.49
N GLY A 568 46.65 -7.19 11.28
CA GLY A 568 47.94 -6.86 11.88
C GLY A 568 48.30 -5.37 11.73
N HIS A 569 48.36 -4.68 12.87
CA HIS A 569 48.97 -3.37 13.15
C HIS A 569 48.21 -2.07 12.82
N TYR A 570 47.51 -1.56 13.85
CA TYR A 570 47.67 -0.17 14.30
C TYR A 570 48.13 -0.23 15.76
N GLU A 571 49.42 0.01 16.00
CA GLU A 571 49.99 0.28 17.32
C GLU A 571 50.35 1.77 17.33
N ILE A 572 49.85 2.47 18.35
CA ILE A 572 50.04 3.88 18.61
C ILE A 572 51.23 3.99 19.55
N ASP A 573 52.28 4.70 19.15
CA ASP A 573 53.35 5.13 20.05
C ASP A 573 53.31 6.65 20.24
N SER A 574 53.15 7.02 21.52
CA SER A 574 53.66 8.20 22.25
C SER A 574 53.58 9.60 21.64
#